data_AF-A0A428YTJ7-F1
#
_entry.id   AF-A0A428YTJ7-F1
#
_cell.length_a   1.000
_cell.length_b   1.000
_cell.length_c   1.000
_cell.angle_alpha   90.00
_cell.angle_beta   90.00
_cell.angle_gamma   90.00
#
_symmetry.space_group_name_H-M   'P 1'
#
loop_
_entity.id
_entity.type
_entity.pdbx_description
1 polymer ?
#
loop_
_entity_poly.entity_id
_entity_poly.type
_entity_poly.pdbx_seq_one_letter_code
_entity_poly.pdbx_strand_id
1 'polypeptide(L)'
;MLFGRFRILGKLTLLVLIPLLGVVALALPIVVNRIDVARQAQSTADTALLATQVGSAVQELSEERLLSVGYLFGLVDRPQLVVQSAEATDRILSLRSLDQPLTPRLRAAVENVKKLDSTRASILGRTIRPDLIVSEFTAVITPIIDGLGLQTAADLTTSTGRQVFALDQALRSDDLISQASSQLTSAVATQNAGLI
;
A
#
# COMPACT_ATOMS: atom_id res chain seq x y z
N MET A 1 -74.86 -17.36 -0.95
CA MET A 1 -74.33 -16.36 -1.91
C MET A 1 -72.90 -15.91 -1.54
N LEU A 2 -71.93 -16.83 -1.38
CA LEU A 2 -70.54 -16.46 -1.02
C LEU A 2 -69.52 -16.67 -2.16
N PHE A 3 -69.84 -17.48 -3.18
CA PHE A 3 -68.90 -17.85 -4.24
C PHE A 3 -68.74 -16.83 -5.39
N GLY A 4 -69.63 -15.84 -5.49
CA GLY A 4 -69.52 -14.76 -6.48
C GLY A 4 -68.52 -13.65 -6.09
N ARG A 5 -68.33 -13.42 -4.78
CA ARG A 5 -67.48 -12.35 -4.25
C ARG A 5 -65.99 -12.65 -4.37
N PHE A 6 -65.60 -13.92 -4.29
CA PHE A 6 -64.22 -14.38 -4.53
C PHE A 6 -63.76 -14.22 -5.98
N ARG A 7 -64.68 -14.25 -6.96
CA ARG A 7 -64.33 -14.14 -8.38
C ARG A 7 -63.98 -12.71 -8.81
N ILE A 8 -64.57 -11.72 -8.14
CA ILE A 8 -64.30 -10.29 -8.38
C ILE A 8 -63.03 -9.87 -7.62
N LEU A 9 -62.88 -10.28 -6.37
CA LEU A 9 -61.67 -10.03 -5.58
C LEU A 9 -60.44 -10.72 -6.19
N GLY A 10 -60.55 -11.97 -6.64
CA GLY A 10 -59.45 -12.68 -7.30
C GLY A 10 -59.01 -12.03 -8.61
N LYS A 11 -59.94 -11.46 -9.38
CA LYS A 11 -59.61 -10.68 -10.60
C LYS A 11 -58.91 -9.36 -10.26
N LEU A 12 -59.33 -8.68 -9.19
CA LEU A 12 -58.70 -7.43 -8.75
C LEU A 12 -57.28 -7.68 -8.20
N THR A 13 -57.10 -8.76 -7.43
CA THR A 13 -55.78 -9.17 -6.92
C THR A 13 -54.85 -9.52 -8.08
N LEU A 14 -55.32 -10.25 -9.09
CA LEU A 14 -54.51 -10.57 -10.28
C LEU A 14 -54.11 -9.30 -11.06
N LEU A 15 -55.02 -8.33 -11.16
CA LEU A 15 -54.78 -7.06 -11.84
C LEU A 15 -53.67 -6.23 -11.17
N VAL A 16 -53.55 -6.31 -9.84
CA VAL A 16 -52.51 -5.60 -9.07
C VAL A 16 -51.22 -6.43 -8.96
N LEU A 17 -51.33 -7.75 -8.90
CA LEU A 17 -50.18 -8.65 -8.71
C LEU A 17 -49.21 -8.60 -9.90
N ILE A 18 -49.72 -8.57 -11.13
CA ILE A 18 -48.90 -8.52 -12.35
C ILE A 18 -48.00 -7.28 -12.40
N PRO A 19 -48.51 -6.04 -12.27
CA PRO A 19 -47.66 -4.85 -12.25
C PRO A 19 -46.73 -4.80 -11.03
N LEU A 20 -47.16 -5.30 -9.86
CA LEU A 20 -46.31 -5.38 -8.67
C LEU A 20 -45.11 -6.31 -8.89
N LEU A 21 -45.35 -7.49 -9.48
CA LEU A 21 -44.29 -8.42 -9.88
C LEU A 21 -43.36 -7.81 -10.91
N GLY A 22 -43.88 -7.02 -11.85
CA GLY A 22 -43.07 -6.27 -12.81
C GLY A 22 -42.12 -5.28 -12.14
N VAL A 23 -42.60 -4.50 -11.16
CA VAL A 23 -41.76 -3.57 -10.38
C VAL A 23 -40.71 -4.31 -9.57
N VAL A 24 -41.08 -5.41 -8.88
CA VAL A 24 -40.13 -6.22 -8.11
C VAL A 24 -39.07 -6.84 -9.03
N ALA A 25 -39.48 -7.40 -10.17
CA ALA A 25 -38.58 -7.99 -11.16
C ALA A 25 -37.59 -6.96 -11.74
N LEU A 26 -38.02 -5.70 -11.95
CA LEU A 26 -37.13 -4.62 -12.39
C LEU A 26 -36.25 -4.06 -11.27
N ALA A 27 -36.72 -4.06 -10.01
CA ALA A 27 -35.98 -3.51 -8.88
C ALA A 27 -34.82 -4.41 -8.45
N LEU A 28 -34.99 -5.73 -8.51
CA LEU A 28 -33.97 -6.70 -8.09
C LEU A 28 -32.60 -6.49 -8.79
N PRO A 29 -32.51 -6.39 -10.13
CA PRO A 29 -31.24 -6.11 -10.83
C PRO A 29 -30.59 -4.79 -10.39
N ILE A 30 -31.39 -3.76 -10.14
CA ILE A 30 -30.88 -2.43 -9.74
C ILE A 30 -30.25 -2.50 -8.35
N VAL A 31 -30.91 -3.21 -7.42
CA VAL A 31 -30.40 -3.37 -6.05
C VAL A 31 -29.12 -4.20 -6.05
N VAL A 32 -29.07 -5.31 -6.80
CA VAL A 32 -27.85 -6.14 -6.93
C VAL A 32 -26.70 -5.33 -7.50
N ASN A 33 -26.91 -4.62 -8.61
CA ASN A 33 -25.87 -3.80 -9.23
C ASN A 33 -25.37 -2.68 -8.29
N ARG A 34 -26.27 -2.07 -7.49
CA ARG A 34 -25.89 -1.08 -6.48
C ARG A 34 -25.05 -1.67 -5.35
N ILE A 35 -25.36 -2.90 -4.91
CA ILE A 35 -24.56 -3.61 -3.90
C ILE A 35 -23.16 -3.89 -4.45
N ASP A 36 -23.03 -4.29 -5.70
CA ASP A 36 -21.73 -4.58 -6.33
C ASP A 36 -20.87 -3.32 -6.46
N VAL A 37 -21.46 -2.19 -6.88
CA VAL A 37 -20.79 -0.89 -6.91
C VAL A 37 -20.32 -0.46 -5.50
N ALA A 38 -21.18 -0.63 -4.49
CA ALA A 38 -20.81 -0.29 -3.11
C ALA A 38 -19.66 -1.18 -2.58
N ARG A 39 -19.67 -2.48 -2.89
CA ARG A 39 -18.59 -3.40 -2.53
C ARG A 39 -17.27 -3.04 -3.19
N GLN A 40 -17.29 -2.71 -4.48
CA GLN A 40 -16.10 -2.26 -5.22
C GLN A 40 -15.55 -0.94 -4.68
N ALA A 41 -16.43 -0.01 -4.31
CA ALA A 41 -16.03 1.25 -3.68
C ALA A 41 -15.34 1.01 -2.33
N GLN A 42 -15.90 0.12 -1.50
CA GLN A 42 -15.29 -0.24 -0.21
C GLN A 42 -13.91 -0.90 -0.39
N SER A 43 -13.79 -1.90 -1.27
CA SER A 43 -12.52 -2.58 -1.49
C SER A 43 -11.43 -1.64 -2.03
N THR A 44 -11.82 -0.66 -2.83
CA THR A 44 -10.92 0.39 -3.34
C THR A 44 -10.44 1.28 -2.20
N ALA A 45 -11.35 1.74 -1.34
CA ALA A 45 -11.01 2.58 -0.19
C ALA A 45 -10.06 1.86 0.77
N ASP A 46 -10.34 0.59 1.08
CA ASP A 46 -9.49 -0.24 1.93
C ASP A 46 -8.08 -0.41 1.32
N THR A 47 -8.00 -0.67 0.01
CA THR A 47 -6.72 -0.79 -0.71
C THR A 47 -5.94 0.52 -0.69
N ALA A 48 -6.61 1.66 -0.89
CA ALA A 48 -5.97 2.98 -0.86
C ALA A 48 -5.45 3.33 0.54
N LEU A 49 -6.21 3.02 1.59
CA LEU A 49 -5.79 3.20 2.99
C LEU A 49 -4.58 2.33 3.32
N LEU A 50 -4.60 1.05 2.94
CA LEU A 50 -3.47 0.16 3.12
C LEU A 50 -2.24 0.65 2.35
N ALA A 51 -2.41 1.07 1.09
CA ALA A 51 -1.33 1.60 0.27
C ALA A 51 -0.74 2.90 0.85
N THR A 52 -1.56 3.75 1.45
CA THR A 52 -1.10 4.98 2.13
C THR A 52 -0.24 4.62 3.34
N GLN A 53 -0.67 3.63 4.12
CA GLN A 53 -0.02 3.26 5.38
C GLN A 53 1.32 2.57 5.11
N VAL A 54 1.33 1.68 4.12
CA VAL A 54 2.55 1.05 3.64
C VAL A 54 3.46 2.06 2.94
N GLY A 55 2.91 2.98 2.16
CA GLY A 55 3.66 4.05 1.50
C GLY A 55 4.41 4.93 2.51
N SER A 56 3.74 5.35 3.60
CA SER A 56 4.43 6.05 4.69
C SER A 56 5.54 5.22 5.31
N ALA A 57 5.33 3.91 5.54
CA ALA A 57 6.37 3.06 6.12
C ALA A 57 7.58 2.89 5.18
N VAL A 58 7.33 2.79 3.86
CA VAL A 58 8.37 2.77 2.83
C VAL A 58 9.14 4.10 2.80
N GLN A 59 8.44 5.23 2.98
CA GLN A 59 9.06 6.54 3.05
C GLN A 59 10.03 6.64 4.23
N GLU A 60 9.63 6.20 5.43
CA GLU A 60 10.51 6.21 6.61
C GLU A 60 11.77 5.37 6.41
N LEU A 61 11.66 4.20 5.75
CA LEU A 61 12.80 3.35 5.39
C LEU A 61 13.70 4.01 4.33
N SER A 62 13.10 4.71 3.36
CA SER A 62 13.83 5.46 2.34
C SER A 62 14.58 6.64 2.92
N GLU A 63 14.00 7.31 3.91
CA GLU A 63 14.65 8.39 4.67
C GLU A 63 15.77 7.82 5.55
N GLU A 64 15.54 6.73 6.28
CA GLU A 64 16.57 6.02 7.05
C GLU A 64 17.77 5.63 6.17
N ARG A 65 17.53 5.12 4.96
CA ARG A 65 18.58 4.81 3.97
C ARG A 65 19.41 6.04 3.64
N LEU A 66 18.76 7.17 3.35
CA LEU A 66 19.44 8.42 3.00
C LEU A 66 20.29 8.95 4.17
N LEU A 67 19.72 8.97 5.39
CA LEU A 67 20.45 9.38 6.60
C LEU A 67 21.60 8.42 6.91
N SER A 68 21.44 7.12 6.65
CA SER A 68 22.49 6.11 6.84
C SER A 68 23.70 6.38 5.96
N VAL A 69 23.47 6.73 4.69
CA VAL A 69 24.54 7.16 3.77
C VAL A 69 25.17 8.46 4.27
N GLY A 70 24.37 9.45 4.66
CA GLY A 70 24.87 10.72 5.21
C GLY A 70 25.72 10.53 6.48
N TYR A 71 25.30 9.65 7.38
CA TYR A 71 26.01 9.32 8.62
C TYR A 71 27.39 8.70 8.37
N LEU A 72 27.49 7.83 7.36
CA LEU A 72 28.75 7.19 6.98
C LEU A 72 29.79 8.21 6.55
N PHE A 73 29.36 9.27 5.85
CA PHE A 73 30.22 10.37 5.42
C PHE A 73 30.34 11.53 6.43
N GLY A 74 29.73 11.40 7.62
CA GLY A 74 29.78 12.42 8.67
C GLY A 74 28.95 13.68 8.38
N LEU A 75 27.98 13.60 7.47
CA LEU A 75 27.04 14.68 7.15
C LEU A 75 25.82 14.70 8.08
N VAL A 76 25.59 13.60 8.80
CA VAL A 76 24.47 13.38 9.71
C VAL A 76 25.01 12.88 11.04
N ASP A 77 24.43 13.35 12.14
CA ASP A 77 24.84 12.94 13.48
C ASP A 77 24.22 11.61 13.90
N ARG A 78 24.93 10.87 14.77
CA ARG A 78 24.47 9.58 15.29
C ARG A 78 23.06 9.64 15.94
N PRO A 79 22.74 10.62 16.81
CA PRO A 79 21.42 10.66 17.43
C PRO A 79 20.29 10.82 16.41
N GLN A 80 20.50 11.62 15.37
CA GLN A 80 19.51 11.82 14.30
C GLN A 80 19.22 10.51 13.56
N LEU A 81 20.27 9.76 13.18
CA LEU A 81 20.10 8.46 12.54
C LEU A 81 19.37 7.45 13.45
N VAL A 82 19.70 7.42 14.74
CA VAL A 82 19.07 6.50 15.70
C VAL A 82 17.58 6.81 15.87
N VAL A 83 17.20 8.10 15.94
CA VAL A 83 15.80 8.52 16.00
C VAL A 83 15.06 8.08 14.74
N GLN A 84 15.59 8.39 13.55
CA GLN A 84 14.98 7.98 12.29
C GLN A 84 14.82 6.46 12.18
N SER A 85 15.81 5.69 12.64
CA SER A 85 15.75 4.22 12.62
C SER A 85 14.66 3.68 13.55
N ALA A 86 14.43 4.34 14.68
CA ALA A 86 13.35 4.01 15.60
C ALA A 86 11.98 4.34 14.99
N GLU A 87 11.83 5.52 14.39
CA GLU A 87 10.60 5.95 13.71
C GLU A 87 10.23 5.01 12.56
N ALA A 88 11.21 4.64 11.72
CA ALA A 88 10.99 3.67 10.65
C ALA A 88 10.59 2.29 11.18
N THR A 89 11.20 1.85 12.28
CA THR A 89 10.85 0.57 12.91
C THR A 89 9.44 0.60 13.49
N ASP A 90 9.08 1.66 14.21
CA ASP A 90 7.74 1.84 14.77
C ASP A 90 6.67 1.90 13.68
N ARG A 91 6.96 2.61 12.57
CA ARG A 91 6.05 2.68 11.42
C ARG A 91 5.82 1.30 10.80
N ILE A 92 6.88 0.50 10.64
CA ILE A 92 6.76 -0.87 10.12
C ILE A 92 6.01 -1.78 11.10
N LEU A 93 6.26 -1.66 12.41
CA LEU A 93 5.53 -2.43 13.42
C LEU A 93 4.03 -2.06 13.44
N SER A 94 3.70 -0.80 13.22
CA SER A 94 2.31 -0.33 13.15
C SER A 94 1.50 -0.98 12.02
N LEU A 95 2.16 -1.46 10.95
CA LEU A 95 1.50 -2.21 9.89
C LEU A 95 0.94 -3.56 10.37
N ARG A 96 1.49 -4.12 11.45
CA ARG A 96 1.00 -5.38 12.04
C ARG A 96 -0.25 -5.20 12.88
N SER A 97 -0.47 -3.99 13.40
CA SER A 97 -1.61 -3.62 14.23
C SER A 97 -2.76 -2.98 13.44
N LEU A 98 -2.73 -3.07 12.11
CA LEU A 98 -3.84 -2.59 11.28
C LEU A 98 -5.08 -3.45 11.51
N ASP A 99 -6.26 -2.81 11.50
CA ASP A 99 -7.55 -3.49 11.62
C ASP A 99 -7.79 -4.48 10.47
N GLN A 100 -7.18 -4.23 9.31
CA GLN A 100 -7.25 -5.11 8.16
C GLN A 100 -6.05 -6.06 8.11
N PRO A 101 -6.25 -7.38 7.94
CA PRO A 101 -5.16 -8.34 7.88
C PRO A 101 -4.30 -8.14 6.63
N LEU A 102 -2.99 -8.06 6.81
CA LEU A 102 -2.03 -8.03 5.69
C LEU A 102 -2.15 -9.30 4.84
N THR A 103 -1.94 -9.17 3.54
CA THR A 103 -1.78 -10.32 2.64
C THR A 103 -0.57 -11.16 3.09
N PRO A 104 -0.55 -12.49 2.88
CA PRO A 104 0.59 -13.32 3.25
C PRO A 104 1.92 -12.83 2.66
N ARG A 105 1.89 -12.33 1.43
CA ARG A 105 3.06 -11.76 0.73
C ARG A 105 3.57 -10.50 1.43
N LEU A 106 2.68 -9.55 1.73
CA LEU A 106 3.04 -8.32 2.42
C LEU A 106 3.53 -8.58 3.85
N ARG A 107 2.89 -9.51 4.57
CA ARG A 107 3.31 -9.92 5.91
C ARG A 107 4.75 -10.46 5.91
N ALA A 108 5.07 -11.35 4.97
CA ALA A 108 6.42 -11.90 4.82
C ALA A 108 7.44 -10.81 4.47
N ALA A 109 7.09 -9.86 3.60
CA ALA A 109 7.95 -8.73 3.28
C ALA A 109 8.22 -7.82 4.49
N VAL A 110 7.18 -7.51 5.28
CA VAL A 110 7.29 -6.75 6.55
C VAL A 110 8.12 -7.49 7.59
N GLU A 111 8.06 -8.83 7.64
CA GLU A 111 8.92 -9.64 8.51
C GLU A 111 10.40 -9.61 8.09
N ASN A 112 10.65 -9.51 6.79
CA ASN A 112 11.99 -9.43 6.23
C ASN A 112 12.74 -8.14 6.65
N VAL A 113 12.02 -7.10 7.11
CA VAL A 113 12.62 -5.85 7.61
C VAL A 113 13.58 -6.09 8.77
N LYS A 114 13.38 -7.15 9.57
CA LYS A 114 14.31 -7.52 10.65
C LYS A 114 15.76 -7.75 10.17
N LYS A 115 15.97 -8.04 8.89
CA LYS A 115 17.33 -8.13 8.31
C LYS A 115 18.09 -6.81 8.39
N LEU A 116 17.39 -5.68 8.44
CA LEU A 116 18.03 -4.37 8.58
C LEU A 116 18.66 -4.18 9.96
N ASP A 117 18.32 -4.97 10.98
CA ASP A 117 18.92 -4.81 12.31
C ASP A 117 20.44 -5.03 12.29
N SER A 118 20.92 -6.03 11.53
CA SER A 118 22.36 -6.24 11.31
C SER A 118 22.98 -5.13 10.45
N THR A 119 22.23 -4.61 9.47
CA THR A 119 22.68 -3.51 8.61
C THR A 119 22.85 -2.23 9.43
N ARG A 120 21.88 -1.88 10.27
CA ARG A 120 21.90 -0.75 11.22
C ARG A 120 23.07 -0.83 12.18
N ALA A 121 23.32 -2.01 12.75
CA ALA A 121 24.48 -2.23 13.61
C ALA A 121 25.80 -1.97 12.86
N SER A 122 25.89 -2.44 11.60
CA SER A 122 27.08 -2.23 10.75
C SER A 122 27.26 -0.77 10.33
N ILE A 123 26.17 -0.04 10.07
CA ILE A 123 26.15 1.40 9.78
C ILE A 123 26.65 2.18 10.99
N LEU A 124 26.10 1.93 12.19
CA LEU A 124 26.52 2.60 13.42
C LEU A 124 27.98 2.32 13.77
N GLY A 125 28.48 1.12 13.44
CA GLY A 125 29.89 0.76 13.56
C GLY A 125 30.78 1.32 12.44
N ARG A 126 30.21 1.95 11.40
CA ARG A 126 30.91 2.41 10.18
C ARG A 126 31.74 1.31 9.50
N THR A 127 31.25 0.07 9.56
CA THR A 127 31.94 -1.10 8.98
C THR A 127 31.36 -1.53 7.64
N ILE A 128 30.18 -1.01 7.28
CA ILE A 128 29.52 -1.28 6.01
C ILE A 128 30.07 -0.38 4.89
N ARG A 129 30.10 -0.90 3.67
CA ARG A 129 30.39 -0.08 2.49
C ARG A 129 29.17 0.75 2.07
N PRO A 130 29.34 1.98 1.55
CA PRO A 130 28.22 2.81 1.12
C PRO A 130 27.30 2.16 0.08
N ASP A 131 27.87 1.43 -0.89
CA ASP A 131 27.13 0.72 -1.94
C ASP A 131 26.17 -0.33 -1.37
N LEU A 132 26.61 -1.01 -0.30
CA LEU A 132 25.83 -2.05 0.34
C LEU A 132 24.63 -1.48 1.10
N ILE A 133 24.74 -0.29 1.70
CA ILE A 133 23.60 0.36 2.38
C ILE A 133 22.41 0.47 1.42
N VAL A 134 22.62 1.03 0.23
CA VAL A 134 21.54 1.20 -0.75
C VAL A 134 20.95 -0.16 -1.15
N SER A 135 21.79 -1.17 -1.38
CA SER A 135 21.35 -2.50 -1.79
C SER A 135 20.53 -3.22 -0.72
N GLU A 136 20.95 -3.17 0.55
CA GLU A 136 20.29 -3.87 1.67
C GLU A 136 18.92 -3.26 1.97
N PHE A 137 18.80 -1.93 1.97
CA PHE A 137 17.52 -1.26 2.11
C PHE A 137 16.59 -1.54 0.92
N THR A 138 17.12 -1.52 -0.31
CA THR A 138 16.32 -1.81 -1.51
C THR A 138 15.79 -3.25 -1.51
N ALA A 139 16.61 -4.21 -1.07
CA ALA A 139 16.22 -5.62 -0.92
C ALA A 139 15.08 -5.84 0.08
N VAL A 140 14.81 -4.87 0.96
CA VAL A 140 13.70 -4.88 1.91
C VAL A 140 12.52 -4.05 1.42
N ILE A 141 12.75 -2.87 0.86
CA ILE A 141 11.71 -1.95 0.38
C ILE A 141 10.96 -2.51 -0.83
N THR A 142 11.67 -3.04 -1.84
CA THR A 142 11.01 -3.51 -3.08
C THR A 142 9.99 -4.62 -2.82
N PRO A 143 10.28 -5.66 -2.01
CA PRO A 143 9.27 -6.67 -1.67
C PRO A 143 8.06 -6.13 -0.91
N ILE A 144 8.19 -5.03 -0.16
CA ILE A 144 7.06 -4.39 0.53
C ILE A 144 6.13 -3.73 -0.49
N ILE A 145 6.70 -2.96 -1.42
CA ILE A 145 5.95 -2.33 -2.53
C ILE A 145 5.28 -3.42 -3.38
N ASP A 146 6.03 -4.45 -3.79
CA ASP A 146 5.48 -5.59 -4.55
C ASP A 146 4.42 -6.37 -3.76
N GLY A 147 4.56 -6.44 -2.44
CA GLY A 147 3.64 -7.12 -1.54
C GLY A 147 2.25 -6.49 -1.48
N LEU A 148 2.13 -5.19 -1.78
CA LEU A 148 0.84 -4.51 -1.92
C LEU A 148 0.03 -5.04 -3.09
N GLY A 149 0.68 -5.60 -4.12
CA GLY A 149 0.00 -6.21 -5.27
C GLY A 149 -0.86 -5.24 -6.10
N LEU A 150 -0.65 -3.93 -5.97
CA LEU A 150 -1.47 -2.89 -6.62
C LEU A 150 -1.51 -3.06 -8.14
N GLN A 151 -0.39 -3.43 -8.76
CA GLN A 151 -0.33 -3.69 -10.20
C GLN A 151 -1.23 -4.85 -10.64
N THR A 152 -1.28 -5.93 -9.86
CA THR A 152 -2.08 -7.13 -10.19
C THR A 152 -3.56 -6.91 -9.92
N ALA A 153 -3.88 -6.03 -8.96
CA ALA A 153 -5.26 -5.66 -8.61
C ALA A 153 -5.86 -4.57 -9.51
N ALA A 154 -5.04 -3.84 -10.28
CA ALA A 154 -5.49 -2.72 -11.08
C ALA A 154 -6.13 -3.15 -12.42
N ASP A 155 -7.44 -2.92 -12.57
CA ASP A 155 -8.11 -2.96 -13.87
C ASP A 155 -7.99 -1.61 -14.59
N LEU A 156 -7.06 -1.51 -15.53
CA LEU A 156 -6.76 -0.29 -16.28
C LEU A 156 -7.91 0.20 -17.18
N THR A 157 -8.92 -0.64 -17.44
CA THR A 157 -10.11 -0.22 -18.19
C THR A 157 -11.01 0.72 -17.37
N THR A 158 -10.94 0.62 -16.04
CA THR A 158 -11.70 1.44 -15.11
C THR A 158 -10.92 2.69 -14.68
N SER A 159 -11.62 3.78 -14.32
CA SER A 159 -10.98 4.96 -13.73
C SER A 159 -10.27 4.64 -12.42
N THR A 160 -10.89 3.79 -11.60
CA THR A 160 -10.36 3.35 -10.30
C THR A 160 -9.08 2.55 -10.45
N GLY A 161 -9.03 1.54 -11.33
CA GLY A 161 -7.82 0.75 -11.53
C GLY A 161 -6.66 1.57 -12.10
N ARG A 162 -6.93 2.59 -12.93
CA ARG A 162 -5.89 3.56 -13.34
C ARG A 162 -5.34 4.39 -12.17
N GLN A 163 -6.16 4.76 -11.20
CA GLN A 163 -5.70 5.46 -9.99
C GLN A 163 -4.85 4.55 -9.10
N VAL A 164 -5.25 3.30 -8.91
CA VAL A 164 -4.46 2.29 -8.16
C VAL A 164 -3.10 2.06 -8.83
N PHE A 165 -3.09 1.94 -10.16
CA PHE A 165 -1.86 1.83 -10.92
C PHE A 165 -0.98 3.08 -10.80
N ALA A 166 -1.57 4.28 -10.91
CA ALA A 166 -0.83 5.53 -10.76
C ALA A 166 -0.19 5.66 -9.35
N LEU A 167 -0.89 5.20 -8.31
CA LEU A 167 -0.36 5.16 -6.95
C LEU A 167 0.84 4.20 -6.83
N ASP A 168 0.76 3.00 -7.40
CA ASP A 168 1.90 2.07 -7.44
C ASP A 168 3.11 2.68 -8.14
N GLN A 169 2.89 3.32 -9.29
CA GLN A 169 3.96 3.98 -10.03
C GLN A 169 4.56 5.16 -9.26
N ALA A 170 3.74 5.91 -8.52
CA ALA A 170 4.24 6.98 -7.66
C ALA A 170 5.15 6.43 -6.55
N LEU A 171 4.73 5.36 -5.87
CA LEU A 171 5.54 4.71 -4.81
C LEU A 171 6.88 4.18 -5.35
N ARG A 172 6.86 3.55 -6.52
CA ARG A 172 8.08 3.06 -7.17
C ARG A 172 8.99 4.19 -7.62
N SER A 173 8.42 5.26 -8.17
CA SER A 173 9.19 6.42 -8.60
C SER A 173 9.86 7.11 -7.43
N ASP A 174 9.15 7.25 -6.31
CA ASP A 174 9.69 7.82 -5.07
C ASP A 174 10.87 6.99 -4.52
N ASP A 175 10.73 5.67 -4.45
CA ASP A 175 11.83 4.80 -4.03
C ASP A 175 13.02 4.89 -5.00
N LEU A 176 12.80 4.91 -6.31
CA LEU A 176 13.87 5.09 -7.30
C LEU A 176 14.59 6.44 -7.15
N ILE A 177 13.86 7.53 -6.87
CA ILE A 177 14.44 8.85 -6.62
C ILE A 177 15.29 8.83 -5.34
N SER A 178 14.82 8.19 -4.28
CA SER A 178 15.56 8.05 -3.02
C SER A 178 16.83 7.19 -3.19
N GLN A 179 16.76 6.10 -3.97
CA GLN A 179 17.93 5.30 -4.34
C GLN A 179 18.95 6.13 -5.13
N ALA A 180 18.51 6.86 -6.15
CA ALA A 180 19.38 7.70 -6.97
C ALA A 180 20.05 8.80 -6.13
N SER A 181 19.30 9.44 -5.24
CA SER A 181 19.83 10.44 -4.31
C SER A 181 20.93 9.86 -3.42
N SER A 182 20.68 8.68 -2.85
CA SER A 182 21.65 7.98 -2.00
C SER A 182 22.94 7.62 -2.76
N GLN A 183 22.81 7.16 -4.00
CA GLN A 183 23.96 6.85 -4.87
C GLN A 183 24.75 8.11 -5.25
N LEU A 184 24.07 9.21 -5.58
CA LEU A 184 24.70 10.49 -5.90
C LEU A 184 25.47 11.05 -4.70
N THR A 185 24.87 11.03 -3.50
CA THR A 185 25.56 11.42 -2.27
C THR A 185 26.81 10.58 -2.04
N SER A 186 26.72 9.26 -2.23
CA SER A 186 27.87 8.37 -2.12
C SER A 186 28.95 8.68 -3.16
N ALA A 187 28.57 8.93 -4.41
CA ALA A 187 29.51 9.24 -5.49
C ALA A 187 30.26 10.55 -5.23
N VAL A 188 29.54 11.62 -4.87
CA VAL A 188 30.12 12.93 -4.56
C VAL A 188 31.03 12.87 -3.34
N ALA A 189 30.60 12.20 -2.27
CA ALA A 189 31.41 12.06 -1.06
C ALA A 189 32.69 11.25 -1.31
N THR A 190 32.61 10.17 -2.10
CA THR A 190 33.78 9.35 -2.46
C THR A 190 34.74 10.10 -3.39
N GLN A 191 34.21 10.87 -4.35
CA GLN A 191 35.02 11.71 -5.23
C GLN A 191 35.78 12.78 -4.43
N ASN A 192 35.11 13.44 -3.49
CA ASN A 192 35.76 14.42 -2.62
C ASN A 192 36.84 13.78 -1.74
N ALA A 193 36.63 12.58 -1.21
CA ALA A 193 37.64 11.86 -0.42
C ALA A 193 38.90 11.47 -1.22
N GLY A 194 38.82 11.38 -2.54
CA GLY A 194 39.98 11.16 -3.42
C GLY A 194 40.72 12.43 -3.84
N LEU A 195 40.22 13.61 -3.46
CA LEU A 195 40.81 14.93 -3.78
C LEU A 195 41.49 15.60 -2.57
N ILE A 196 41.50 14.95 -1.40
CA ILE A 196 42.19 15.36 -0.17
C ILE A 196 43.34 14.39 0.09
#